data_AF-A0A7X8KEZ5-F1
#
_entry.id   AF-A0A7X8KEZ5-F1
#
_cell.length_a   1.000
_cell.length_b   1.000
_cell.length_c   1.000
_cell.angle_alpha   90.00
_cell.angle_beta   90.00
_cell.angle_gamma   90.00
#
_symmetry.space_group_name_H-M   'P 1'
#
loop_
_entity.id
_entity.type
_entity.pdbx_description
1 polymer ?
#
loop_
_entity_poly.entity_id
_entity_poly.type
_entity_poly.pdbx_seq_one_letter_code
_entity_poly.pdbx_strand_id
1 'polypeptide(L)'
;MILIISNFFEITSTKVLKWLMYFNEDVVLLNEKNNIVGFEMVHGKDFKLKTAMGQIIDMNNLKSVWYRRGSFSYEFNESNDIFSNFIKNEWIALDNYIMKFLYKRYNTSNPDNLSVNKLLILDLAKSLGLQVPETIICDNGLFVHKKLKKT
;
A
#
# COMPACT_ATOMS: atom_id res chain seq x y z
N MET A 1 -1.87 -17.86 -8.69
CA MET A 1 -1.37 -17.05 -7.58
C MET A 1 -2.20 -15.80 -7.32
N ILE A 2 -2.67 -15.63 -6.10
CA ILE A 2 -3.28 -14.42 -5.56
C ILE A 2 -2.26 -13.77 -4.62
N LEU A 3 -1.97 -12.49 -4.81
CA LEU A 3 -1.06 -11.75 -3.95
C LEU A 3 -1.83 -10.94 -2.91
N ILE A 4 -1.51 -11.11 -1.63
CA ILE A 4 -2.04 -10.31 -0.52
C ILE A 4 -0.93 -9.46 0.06
N ILE A 5 -1.17 -8.16 0.19
CA ILE A 5 -0.25 -7.22 0.84
C ILE A 5 -0.93 -6.69 2.10
N SER A 6 -0.34 -6.98 3.26
CA SER A 6 -0.90 -6.61 4.57
C SER A 6 0.22 -6.50 5.61
N ASN A 7 -0.06 -5.81 6.71
CA ASN A 7 0.78 -5.87 7.90
C ASN A 7 0.67 -7.24 8.58
N PHE A 8 1.71 -7.60 9.31
CA PHE A 8 1.78 -8.74 10.20
C PHE A 8 0.74 -8.61 11.32
N PHE A 9 0.14 -9.75 11.72
CA PHE A 9 -0.97 -9.83 12.68
C PHE A 9 -2.28 -9.11 12.31
N GLU A 10 -2.48 -8.71 11.05
CA GLU A 10 -3.77 -8.15 10.64
C GLU A 10 -4.85 -9.25 10.57
N ILE A 11 -5.90 -9.11 11.39
CA ILE A 11 -6.91 -10.15 11.59
C ILE A 11 -7.73 -10.39 10.31
N THR A 12 -8.03 -9.33 9.55
CA THR A 12 -8.85 -9.43 8.34
C THR A 12 -8.13 -10.25 7.27
N SER A 13 -6.85 -9.95 7.00
CA SER A 13 -6.03 -10.66 6.02
C SER A 13 -5.82 -12.11 6.41
N THR A 14 -5.66 -12.39 7.71
CA THR A 14 -5.60 -13.77 8.23
C THR A 14 -6.89 -14.54 7.96
N LYS A 15 -8.06 -13.92 8.16
CA LYS A 15 -9.36 -14.55 7.87
C LYS A 15 -9.54 -14.81 6.38
N VAL A 16 -9.21 -13.85 5.53
CA VAL A 16 -9.28 -14.00 4.07
C VAL A 16 -8.33 -15.08 3.57
N LEU A 17 -7.09 -15.11 4.07
CA LEU A 17 -6.11 -16.16 3.76
C LEU A 17 -6.68 -17.55 4.08
N LYS A 18 -7.29 -17.73 5.26
CA LYS A 18 -7.91 -19.02 5.64
C LYS A 18 -9.00 -19.45 4.66
N TRP A 19 -9.84 -18.51 4.20
CA TRP A 19 -10.86 -18.83 3.19
C TRP A 19 -10.25 -19.21 1.85
N LEU A 20 -9.25 -18.46 1.37
CA LEU A 20 -8.58 -18.78 0.11
C LEU A 20 -7.88 -20.15 0.17
N MET A 21 -7.24 -20.47 1.30
CA MET A 21 -6.69 -21.80 1.55
C MET A 21 -7.77 -22.89 1.57
N TYR A 22 -8.92 -22.62 2.19
CA TYR A 22 -10.08 -23.55 2.17
C TYR A 22 -10.57 -23.84 0.75
N PHE A 23 -10.53 -22.83 -0.14
CA PHE A 23 -10.85 -22.98 -1.56
C PHE A 23 -9.68 -23.53 -2.41
N ASN A 24 -8.57 -23.96 -1.78
CA ASN A 24 -7.35 -24.43 -2.45
C ASN A 24 -6.77 -23.42 -3.46
N GLU A 25 -6.91 -22.13 -3.19
CA GLU A 25 -6.26 -21.10 -4.00
C GLU A 25 -4.78 -20.96 -3.64
N ASP A 26 -3.95 -20.80 -4.66
CA ASP A 26 -2.53 -20.48 -4.54
C ASP A 26 -2.37 -19.01 -4.14
N VAL A 27 -1.92 -18.76 -2.91
CA VAL A 27 -1.82 -17.42 -2.29
C VAL A 27 -0.43 -17.17 -1.73
N VAL A 28 0.07 -15.94 -1.96
CA VAL A 28 1.24 -15.41 -1.27
C VAL A 28 0.84 -14.21 -0.42
N LEU A 29 1.21 -14.23 0.86
CA LEU A 29 1.07 -13.11 1.78
C LEU A 29 2.41 -12.41 1.95
N LEU A 30 2.47 -11.15 1.53
CA LEU A 30 3.59 -10.25 1.81
C LEU A 30 3.29 -9.40 3.04
N ASN A 31 4.25 -9.37 3.96
CA ASN A 31 4.23 -8.60 5.20
C ASN A 31 5.67 -8.43 5.71
N GLU A 32 5.84 -7.84 6.89
CA GLU A 32 7.14 -7.57 7.52
C GLU A 32 7.96 -8.84 7.84
N LYS A 33 7.36 -10.04 7.81
CA LYS A 33 8.02 -11.34 8.00
C LYS A 33 8.32 -12.08 6.70
N ASN A 34 7.61 -11.74 5.62
CA ASN A 34 7.81 -12.30 4.28
C ASN A 34 7.93 -11.13 3.31
N ASN A 35 8.98 -10.34 3.52
CA ASN A 35 9.26 -9.12 2.79
C ASN A 35 9.97 -9.44 1.45
N ILE A 36 10.14 -8.42 0.61
CA ILE A 36 10.85 -8.56 -0.66
C ILE A 36 12.35 -8.39 -0.41
N VAL A 37 13.13 -9.38 -0.84
CA VAL A 37 14.60 -9.40 -0.71
C VAL A 37 15.31 -9.36 -2.07
N GLY A 38 14.55 -9.40 -3.16
CA GLY A 38 15.11 -9.31 -4.51
C GLY A 38 14.02 -9.12 -5.55
N PHE A 39 14.41 -8.56 -6.69
CA PHE A 39 13.55 -8.44 -7.86
C PHE A 39 14.38 -8.65 -9.12
N GLU A 40 13.74 -9.20 -10.15
CA GLU A 40 14.31 -9.37 -11.48
C GLU A 40 13.29 -8.83 -12.47
N MET A 41 13.69 -7.85 -13.29
CA MET A 41 12.80 -7.23 -14.25
C MET A 41 13.48 -7.05 -15.60
N VAL A 42 12.83 -7.56 -16.66
CA VAL A 42 13.09 -7.20 -18.04
C VAL A 42 11.91 -6.37 -18.50
N HIS A 43 12.13 -5.07 -18.69
CA HIS A 43 11.05 -4.14 -19.00
C HIS A 43 10.20 -4.60 -20.19
N GLY A 44 8.89 -4.67 -20.00
CA GLY A 44 7.92 -5.09 -21.02
C GLY A 44 7.86 -6.60 -21.27
N LYS A 45 8.65 -7.42 -20.57
CA LYS A 45 8.67 -8.88 -20.73
C LYS A 45 8.43 -9.60 -19.41
N ASP A 46 9.40 -9.53 -18.51
CA ASP A 46 9.43 -10.34 -17.29
C ASP A 46 9.53 -9.47 -16.06
N PHE A 47 8.80 -9.85 -15.02
CA PHE A 47 8.94 -9.23 -13.72
C PHE A 47 8.68 -10.26 -12.62
N LYS A 48 9.71 -10.51 -11.81
CA LYS A 48 9.67 -11.47 -10.70
C LYS A 48 10.13 -10.81 -9.42
N LEU A 49 9.51 -11.20 -8.31
CA LEU A 49 9.91 -10.80 -6.97
C LEU A 49 10.36 -12.04 -6.19
N LYS A 50 11.38 -11.89 -5.36
CA LYS A 50 11.84 -12.92 -4.43
C LYS A 50 11.52 -12.47 -3.01
N THR A 51 10.88 -13.35 -2.24
CA THR A 51 10.57 -13.09 -0.84
C THR A 51 11.65 -13.64 0.10
N ALA A 52 11.70 -13.13 1.34
CA ALA A 52 12.60 -13.64 2.37
C ALA A 52 12.37 -15.12 2.69
N MET A 53 11.14 -15.63 2.53
CA MET A 53 10.84 -17.06 2.67
C MET A 53 11.24 -17.90 1.45
N GLY A 54 11.91 -17.30 0.45
CA GLY A 54 12.40 -17.99 -0.73
C GLY A 54 11.35 -18.19 -1.83
N GLN A 55 10.16 -17.60 -1.70
CA GLN A 55 9.13 -17.69 -2.74
C GLN A 55 9.50 -16.79 -3.92
N ILE A 56 9.22 -17.28 -5.14
CA ILE A 56 9.35 -16.49 -6.37
C ILE A 56 7.94 -16.16 -6.85
N ILE A 57 7.62 -14.86 -6.88
CA ILE A 57 6.36 -14.33 -7.35
C ILE A 57 6.57 -13.87 -8.78
N ASP A 58 5.95 -14.56 -9.73
CA ASP A 58 5.92 -14.12 -11.13
C ASP A 58 4.74 -13.16 -11.33
N MET A 59 5.08 -11.88 -11.53
CA MET A 59 4.13 -10.77 -11.60
C MET A 59 3.28 -10.82 -12.87
N ASN A 60 3.71 -11.56 -13.90
CA ASN A 60 2.94 -11.77 -15.12
C ASN A 60 1.85 -12.84 -14.95
N ASN A 61 1.99 -13.72 -13.96
CA ASN A 61 1.13 -14.87 -13.71
C ASN A 61 0.20 -14.70 -12.50
N LEU A 62 0.08 -13.47 -11.97
CA LEU A 62 -0.87 -13.17 -10.90
C LEU A 62 -2.30 -13.23 -11.43
N LYS A 63 -3.18 -13.92 -10.69
CA LYS A 63 -4.63 -13.90 -10.92
C LYS A 63 -5.24 -12.58 -10.43
N SER A 64 -4.86 -12.15 -9.24
CA SER A 64 -5.37 -10.94 -8.60
C SER A 64 -4.41 -10.44 -7.52
N VAL A 65 -4.56 -9.16 -7.17
CA VAL A 65 -3.84 -8.53 -6.05
C VAL A 65 -4.87 -7.94 -5.08
N TRP A 66 -4.69 -8.22 -3.81
CA TRP A 66 -5.42 -7.58 -2.73
C TRP A 66 -4.46 -6.80 -1.83
N TYR A 67 -4.39 -5.49 -2.08
CA TYR A 67 -3.70 -4.59 -1.19
C TYR A 67 -4.65 -4.15 -0.07
N ARG A 68 -4.33 -4.59 1.15
CA ARG A 68 -5.15 -4.32 2.33
C ARG A 68 -4.62 -3.14 3.15
N ARG A 69 -3.33 -3.20 3.51
CA ARG A 69 -2.58 -2.22 4.33
C ARG A 69 -1.07 -2.43 4.16
N GLY A 70 -0.28 -1.46 4.61
CA GLY A 70 1.17 -1.58 4.71
C GLY A 70 1.92 -1.03 3.51
N SER A 71 3.22 -1.20 3.49
CA SER A 71 4.04 -0.98 2.31
C SER A 71 4.76 -2.28 1.97
N PHE A 72 5.35 -2.35 0.79
CA PHE A 72 6.41 -3.32 0.60
C PHE A 72 7.54 -2.95 1.58
N SER A 73 7.78 -3.82 2.54
CA SER A 73 9.02 -3.80 3.29
C SER A 73 10.09 -4.39 2.39
N TYR A 74 11.20 -3.68 2.25
CA TYR A 74 12.35 -4.13 1.49
C TYR A 74 13.54 -4.24 2.44
N GLU A 75 14.19 -5.38 2.46
CA GLU A 75 15.48 -5.55 3.15
C GLU A 75 16.60 -5.35 2.13
N PHE A 76 17.07 -4.13 2.00
CA PHE A 76 18.30 -3.84 1.27
C PHE A 76 19.33 -3.30 2.26
N ASN A 77 20.55 -3.81 2.19
CA ASN A 77 21.64 -3.39 3.07
C ASN A 77 21.83 -1.87 2.94
N GLU A 78 21.40 -1.12 3.95
CA GLU A 78 21.77 0.28 4.10
C GLU A 78 23.27 0.30 4.43
N SER A 79 24.10 0.66 3.44
CA SER A 79 25.44 1.10 3.75
C SER A 79 25.34 2.44 4.48
N ASN A 80 26.19 2.66 5.50
CA ASN A 80 26.28 3.87 6.32
C ASN A 80 26.79 5.11 5.54
N ASP A 81 26.37 5.26 4.28
CA ASP A 81 27.02 6.12 3.31
C ASP A 81 26.14 7.32 2.92
N ILE A 82 26.81 8.34 2.40
CA ILE A 82 26.27 9.63 1.93
C ILE A 82 25.20 9.43 0.84
N PHE A 83 25.18 8.24 0.22
CA PHE A 83 24.24 7.83 -0.82
C PHE A 83 22.92 7.24 -0.30
N SER A 84 22.76 7.05 1.02
CA SER A 84 21.54 6.46 1.61
C SER A 84 20.25 7.17 1.16
N ASN A 85 20.23 8.49 1.12
CA ASN A 85 19.08 9.26 0.64
C ASN A 85 18.82 9.07 -0.86
N PHE A 86 19.87 8.98 -1.68
CA PHE A 86 19.73 8.73 -3.12
C PHE A 86 19.13 7.34 -3.36
N ILE A 87 19.70 6.32 -2.72
CA ILE A 87 19.22 4.94 -2.77
C ILE A 87 17.75 4.87 -2.31
N LYS A 88 17.40 5.55 -1.21
CA LYS A 88 16.02 5.62 -0.72
C LYS A 88 15.06 6.23 -1.74
N ASN A 89 15.46 7.29 -2.45
CA ASN A 89 14.62 7.89 -3.49
C ASN A 89 14.41 6.97 -4.69
N GLU A 90 15.46 6.26 -5.12
CA GLU A 90 15.34 5.24 -6.17
C GLU A 90 14.39 4.10 -5.75
N TRP A 91 14.45 3.69 -4.48
CA TRP A 91 13.50 2.70 -3.95
C TRP A 91 12.07 3.21 -3.92
N ILE A 92 11.83 4.46 -3.52
CA ILE A 92 10.50 5.07 -3.56
C ILE A 92 9.99 5.09 -5.01
N ALA A 93 10.84 5.41 -5.99
CA ALA A 93 10.46 5.39 -7.40
C ALA A 93 10.09 3.97 -7.88
N LEU A 94 10.88 2.96 -7.51
CA LEU A 94 10.59 1.57 -7.83
C LEU A 94 9.30 1.09 -7.16
N ASP A 95 9.11 1.36 -5.88
CA ASP A 95 7.91 0.99 -5.13
C ASP A 95 6.65 1.55 -5.79
N ASN A 96 6.71 2.83 -6.16
CA ASN A 96 5.64 3.50 -6.91
C ASN A 96 5.37 2.82 -8.25
N TYR A 97 6.41 2.38 -8.97
CA TYR A 97 6.25 1.66 -10.23
C TYR A 97 5.57 0.30 -10.03
N ILE A 98 6.05 -0.50 -9.07
CA ILE A 98 5.52 -1.83 -8.75
C ILE A 98 4.05 -1.73 -8.36
N MET A 99 3.74 -0.78 -7.48
CA MET A 99 2.38 -0.50 -7.07
C MET A 99 1.51 -0.17 -8.29
N LYS A 100 1.88 0.84 -9.09
CA LYS A 100 1.13 1.21 -10.30
C LYS A 100 0.94 0.04 -11.27
N PHE A 101 1.96 -0.79 -11.45
CA PHE A 101 1.90 -1.99 -12.29
C PHE A 101 0.85 -2.99 -11.79
N LEU A 102 0.90 -3.35 -10.51
CA LEU A 102 -0.05 -4.30 -9.90
C LEU A 102 -1.48 -3.79 -10.02
N TYR A 103 -1.67 -2.50 -9.77
CA TYR A 103 -2.97 -1.90 -9.66
C TYR A 103 -3.64 -1.57 -10.98
N LYS A 104 -2.87 -1.32 -12.04
CA LYS A 104 -3.43 -1.19 -13.39
C LYS A 104 -3.96 -2.52 -13.92
N ARG A 105 -3.37 -3.64 -13.46
CA ARG A 105 -3.52 -4.94 -14.15
C ARG A 105 -4.43 -5.94 -13.43
N TYR A 106 -4.52 -5.90 -12.11
CA TYR A 106 -5.07 -7.03 -11.34
C TYR A 106 -6.09 -6.67 -10.26
N ASN A 107 -6.61 -5.45 -10.27
CA ASN A 107 -6.93 -4.79 -9.01
C ASN A 107 -8.39 -4.82 -8.55
N THR A 108 -8.56 -4.94 -7.22
CA THR A 108 -9.81 -4.76 -6.46
C THR A 108 -9.80 -3.49 -5.59
N SER A 109 -8.67 -2.78 -5.44
CA SER A 109 -8.55 -1.53 -4.66
C SER A 109 -7.52 -0.55 -5.24
N ASN A 110 -7.95 0.64 -5.69
CA ASN A 110 -7.08 1.63 -6.34
C ASN A 110 -6.09 2.31 -5.34
N PRO A 111 -4.76 2.35 -5.60
CA PRO A 111 -3.77 3.07 -4.82
C PRO A 111 -4.05 4.56 -4.67
N ASP A 112 -4.63 5.19 -5.69
CA ASP A 112 -4.99 6.61 -5.65
C ASP A 112 -6.04 6.89 -4.56
N ASN A 113 -6.75 5.85 -4.09
CA ASN A 113 -7.70 5.93 -2.98
C ASN A 113 -7.08 5.59 -1.61
N LEU A 114 -5.78 5.34 -1.49
CA LEU A 114 -5.14 5.02 -0.22
C LEU A 114 -4.87 6.25 0.64
N SER A 115 -4.62 7.40 -0.01
CA SER A 115 -4.39 8.69 0.62
C SER A 115 -5.36 9.74 0.07
N VAL A 116 -6.65 9.41 0.05
CA VAL A 116 -7.67 10.38 -0.35
C VAL A 116 -7.57 11.64 0.50
N ASN A 117 -7.48 12.79 -0.17
CA ASN A 117 -7.46 14.08 0.50
C ASN A 117 -8.83 14.27 1.18
N LYS A 118 -8.85 14.18 2.51
CA LYS A 118 -10.07 14.27 3.31
C LYS A 118 -10.84 15.56 3.06
N LEU A 119 -10.17 16.64 2.68
CA LEU A 119 -10.82 17.93 2.41
C LEU A 119 -11.60 17.87 1.11
N LEU A 120 -10.99 17.32 0.06
CA LEU A 120 -11.69 17.09 -1.21
C LEU A 120 -12.90 16.15 -1.01
N ILE A 121 -12.78 15.16 -0.12
CA ILE A 121 -13.88 14.26 0.22
C ILE A 121 -14.99 14.99 0.98
N LEU A 122 -14.67 15.86 1.94
CA LEU A 122 -15.65 16.68 2.64
C LEU A 122 -16.38 17.64 1.69
N ASP A 123 -15.65 18.29 0.79
CA ASP A 123 -16.22 19.19 -0.22
C ASP A 123 -17.15 18.44 -1.19
N LEU A 124 -16.73 17.27 -1.67
CA LEU A 124 -17.53 16.41 -2.53
C LEU A 124 -18.78 15.89 -1.82
N ALA A 125 -18.65 15.41 -0.58
CA ALA A 125 -19.79 14.93 0.19
C ALA A 125 -20.81 16.05 0.41
N LYS A 126 -20.35 17.25 0.76
CA LYS A 126 -21.20 18.43 0.93
C LYS A 126 -21.89 18.84 -0.37
N SER A 127 -21.19 18.83 -1.51
CA SER A 127 -21.78 19.19 -2.81
C SER A 127 -22.85 18.19 -3.28
N LEU A 128 -22.75 16.94 -2.83
CA LEU A 128 -23.74 15.89 -3.05
C LEU A 128 -24.90 15.91 -2.03
N GLY A 129 -24.92 16.88 -1.10
CA GLY A 129 -25.97 17.02 -0.10
C GLY A 129 -25.85 16.10 1.11
N LEU A 130 -24.70 15.41 1.28
CA LEU A 130 -24.44 14.64 2.49
C LEU A 130 -24.13 15.59 3.66
N GLN A 131 -24.62 15.24 4.84
CA GLN A 131 -24.26 15.94 6.06
C GLN A 131 -22.80 15.63 6.41
N VAL A 132 -21.99 16.68 6.55
CA VAL A 132 -20.59 16.62 6.95
C VAL A 132 -20.38 17.42 8.23
N PRO A 133 -19.44 17.04 9.11
CA PRO A 133 -19.15 17.80 10.32
C PRO A 133 -18.50 19.15 9.99
N GLU A 134 -18.75 20.15 10.83
CA GLU A 134 -17.95 21.39 10.80
C GLU A 134 -16.49 21.03 11.10
N THR A 135 -15.61 21.35 10.16
CA THR A 135 -14.21 20.93 10.18
C THR A 135 -13.31 22.18 10.18
N ILE A 136 -12.38 22.26 11.13
CA ILE A 136 -11.39 23.33 11.22
C ILE A 136 -10.01 22.74 10.93
N ILE A 137 -9.25 23.41 10.06
CA ILE A 137 -7.83 23.13 9.82
C ILE A 137 -7.07 24.41 10.09
N CYS A 138 -6.02 24.33 10.90
CA CYS A 138 -5.26 25.50 11.27
C CYS A 138 -3.85 25.10 11.68
N ASP A 139 -2.89 25.95 11.37
CA ASP A 139 -1.51 25.93 11.88
C ASP A 139 -1.36 26.77 13.17
N ASN A 140 -2.41 27.51 13.55
CA ASN A 140 -2.43 28.44 14.69
C ASN A 140 -3.41 28.01 15.79
N GLY A 141 -2.88 27.59 16.94
CA GLY A 141 -3.67 27.15 18.09
C GLY A 141 -4.61 28.22 18.68
N LEU A 142 -4.25 29.51 18.61
CA LEU A 142 -5.09 30.60 19.13
C LEU A 142 -6.39 30.75 18.34
N PHE A 143 -6.37 30.47 17.04
CA PHE A 143 -7.56 30.49 16.19
C PHE A 143 -8.54 29.38 16.58
N VAL A 144 -8.02 28.16 16.79
CA VAL A 144 -8.82 27.00 17.22
C VAL A 144 -9.50 27.30 18.57
N HIS A 145 -8.74 27.84 19.54
CA HIS A 145 -9.26 28.16 20.87
C HIS A 145 -10.41 29.18 20.84
N LYS A 146 -10.31 30.21 19.98
CA LYS A 146 -11.37 31.21 19.81
C LYS A 146 -12.63 30.62 19.19
N LYS A 147 -12.49 29.64 18.29
CA LYS A 147 -13.62 28.99 17.63
C LYS A 147 -14.35 28.02 18.56
N LEU A 148 -13.61 27.23 19.35
CA LEU A 148 -14.20 26.27 20.29
C LEU A 148 -14.90 26.93 21.49
N LYS A 149 -14.47 28.13 21.91
CA LYS A 149 -15.12 28.88 23.01
C LYS A 149 -16.41 29.61 22.63
N LYS A 150 -16.76 29.65 21.33
CA LYS A 150 -17.95 30.35 20.82
C LYS A 150 -19.13 29.41 20.52
N THR A 151 -18.97 28.12 20.77
CA THR A 151 -20.00 27.06 20.80
C THR A 151 -20.28 26.66 22.22
#